data_AF-A0A1F9TRV4-F1
#
_entry.id   AF-A0A1F9TRV4-F1
#
_cell.length_a   1.000
_cell.length_b   1.000
_cell.length_c   1.000
_cell.angle_alpha   90.00
_cell.angle_beta   90.00
_cell.angle_gamma   90.00
#
_symmetry.space_group_name_H-M   'P 1'
#
loop_
_entity.id
_entity.type
_entity.pdbx_description
1 polymer ?
#
loop_
_entity_poly.entity_id
_entity_poly.type
_entity_poly.pdbx_seq_one_letter_code
_entity_poly.pdbx_strand_id
1 'polypeptide(L)'
;MKTTRIAVFAAVMTVCAGAAFAGAAKLNVPPGYRATVVPTERVELHYIKPGDRLDMTVTFDAVMKDGTQTLTATILQNVLVLDTVDKGDLHGVVLALNPNEAQYAMLSLKKNYRINFTIRGRGDMEMHPMEMAAFQKLFGAGAGDKPSKE
;
A
#
# COMPACT_ATOMS: atom_id res chain seq x y z
N MET A 1 -18.55 -38.02 -50.42
CA MET A 1 -19.14 -38.72 -49.26
C MET A 1 -18.03 -39.26 -48.38
N LYS A 2 -18.24 -39.19 -47.06
CA LYS A 2 -17.40 -39.67 -45.93
C LYS A 2 -16.38 -38.67 -45.34
N THR A 3 -16.92 -37.76 -44.53
CA THR A 3 -16.53 -37.44 -43.14
C THR A 3 -15.18 -37.94 -42.63
N THR A 4 -14.32 -37.03 -42.16
CA THR A 4 -13.76 -37.06 -40.79
C THR A 4 -13.40 -35.63 -40.36
N ARG A 5 -14.00 -35.20 -39.24
CA ARG A 5 -13.89 -33.89 -38.62
C ARG A 5 -12.87 -33.96 -37.48
N ILE A 6 -12.14 -32.85 -37.28
CA ILE A 6 -11.74 -32.29 -35.97
C ILE A 6 -10.84 -33.16 -35.08
N ALA A 7 -9.54 -32.94 -35.20
CA ALA A 7 -8.50 -32.99 -34.16
C ALA A 7 -7.22 -32.55 -34.91
N VAL A 8 -6.56 -31.44 -34.64
CA VAL A 8 -5.69 -31.18 -33.50
C VAL A 8 -5.38 -29.69 -33.56
N PHE A 9 -5.99 -28.86 -32.72
CA PHE A 9 -5.66 -27.44 -32.57
C PHE A 9 -5.51 -27.09 -31.08
N ALA A 10 -4.86 -27.98 -30.32
CA ALA A 10 -4.65 -27.85 -28.88
C ALA A 10 -3.21 -28.24 -28.49
N ALA A 11 -2.21 -27.66 -29.17
CA ALA A 11 -0.80 -27.91 -28.88
C ALA A 11 0.10 -26.68 -29.04
N VAL A 12 -0.41 -25.47 -28.76
CA VAL A 12 0.40 -24.22 -28.82
C VAL A 12 0.17 -23.30 -27.61
N MET A 13 -0.27 -23.82 -26.45
CA MET A 13 -0.45 -22.99 -25.25
C MET A 13 -0.14 -23.76 -23.96
N THR A 14 1.09 -24.30 -23.80
CA THR A 14 1.44 -24.95 -22.52
C THR A 14 2.88 -24.79 -22.04
N VAL A 15 3.76 -24.01 -22.67
CA VAL A 15 5.13 -23.87 -22.11
C VAL A 15 5.68 -22.46 -22.26
N CYS A 16 5.18 -21.52 -21.46
CA CYS A 16 5.92 -20.28 -21.12
C CYS A 16 5.76 -19.81 -19.66
N ALA A 17 5.05 -20.53 -18.79
CA ALA A 17 4.77 -20.06 -17.42
C ALA A 17 5.58 -20.80 -16.34
N GLY A 18 6.86 -21.09 -16.59
CA GLY A 18 7.63 -22.01 -15.73
C GLY A 18 9.05 -21.61 -15.35
N ALA A 19 9.55 -20.43 -15.73
CA ALA A 19 10.95 -20.08 -15.48
C ALA A 19 11.16 -18.58 -15.19
N ALA A 20 10.58 -18.07 -14.11
CA ALA A 20 10.95 -16.75 -13.58
C ALA A 20 10.65 -16.57 -12.08
N PHE A 21 10.89 -17.57 -11.24
CA PHE A 21 10.97 -17.37 -9.77
C PHE A 21 12.18 -18.11 -9.18
N ALA A 22 13.28 -18.19 -9.92
CA ALA A 22 14.57 -18.65 -9.39
C ALA A 22 15.25 -17.47 -8.67
N GLY A 23 14.89 -17.27 -7.41
CA GLY A 23 15.45 -16.20 -6.56
C GLY A 23 14.51 -15.71 -5.46
N ALA A 24 13.56 -16.52 -5.00
CA ALA A 24 12.82 -16.19 -3.79
C ALA A 24 13.75 -16.36 -2.60
N ALA A 25 14.28 -15.25 -2.07
CA ALA A 25 14.74 -15.23 -0.69
C ALA A 25 13.63 -15.85 0.17
N LYS A 26 13.98 -16.77 1.05
CA LYS A 26 13.00 -17.45 1.91
C LYS A 26 12.40 -16.40 2.85
N LEU A 27 11.27 -15.81 2.44
CA LEU A 27 10.57 -14.80 3.21
C LEU A 27 10.17 -15.39 4.56
N ASN A 28 10.77 -14.89 5.63
CA ASN A 28 10.52 -15.36 6.98
C ASN A 28 9.41 -14.52 7.62
N VAL A 29 8.19 -15.05 7.62
CA VAL A 29 7.04 -14.38 8.24
C VAL A 29 6.92 -14.86 9.69
N PRO A 30 6.97 -13.96 10.69
CA PRO A 30 6.81 -14.36 12.09
C PRO A 30 5.45 -15.04 12.36
N PRO A 31 5.38 -16.03 13.28
CA PRO A 31 4.12 -16.62 13.70
C PRO A 31 3.11 -15.56 14.13
N GLY A 32 1.85 -15.68 13.69
CA GLY A 32 0.80 -14.70 13.99
C GLY A 32 0.79 -13.47 13.09
N TYR A 33 1.74 -13.33 12.17
CA TYR A 33 1.78 -12.26 11.16
C TYR A 33 1.45 -12.79 9.76
N ARG A 34 1.22 -11.87 8.82
CA ARG A 34 1.00 -12.10 7.40
C ARG A 34 1.95 -11.17 6.64
N ALA A 35 2.59 -11.71 5.61
CA ALA A 35 3.28 -10.89 4.63
C ALA A 35 2.24 -10.22 3.74
N THR A 36 2.22 -8.89 3.71
CA THR A 36 1.37 -8.11 2.81
C THR A 36 2.26 -7.25 1.94
N VAL A 37 2.10 -7.36 0.62
CA VAL A 37 2.82 -6.54 -0.36
C VAL A 37 2.02 -5.27 -0.58
N VAL A 38 2.63 -4.12 -0.31
CA VAL A 38 2.04 -2.81 -0.58
C VAL A 38 2.85 -2.13 -1.69
N PRO A 39 2.24 -1.84 -2.85
CA PRO A 39 2.91 -1.11 -3.92
C PRO A 39 3.38 0.27 -3.44
N THR A 40 4.53 0.71 -3.92
CA THR A 40 5.10 2.03 -3.62
C THR A 40 5.83 2.57 -4.85
N GLU A 41 6.24 3.83 -4.79
CA GLU A 41 7.11 4.45 -5.78
C GLU A 41 8.56 3.97 -5.60
N ARG A 42 9.30 3.87 -6.71
CA ARG A 42 10.70 3.42 -6.70
C ARG A 42 11.60 4.29 -5.82
N VAL A 43 11.32 5.59 -5.74
CA VAL A 43 12.11 6.53 -4.93
C VAL A 43 12.01 6.23 -3.43
N GLU A 44 10.87 5.75 -2.94
CA GLU A 44 10.69 5.39 -1.54
C GLU A 44 11.51 4.13 -1.18
N LEU A 45 11.54 3.14 -2.08
CA LEU A 45 12.33 1.92 -1.91
C LEU A 45 13.83 2.16 -1.78
N HIS A 46 14.35 3.29 -2.29
CA HIS A 46 15.75 3.63 -2.11
C HIS A 46 16.15 3.76 -0.63
N TYR A 47 15.20 4.20 0.21
CA TYR A 47 15.44 4.47 1.62
C TYR A 47 14.93 3.36 2.55
N ILE A 48 13.97 2.56 2.09
CA ILE A 48 13.35 1.48 2.88
C ILE A 48 14.14 0.20 2.72
N LYS A 49 14.53 -0.43 3.84
CA LYS A 49 15.27 -1.70 3.86
C LYS A 49 14.54 -2.75 4.68
N PRO A 50 14.75 -4.05 4.39
CA PRO A 50 14.31 -5.13 5.27
C PRO A 50 14.85 -4.93 6.69
N GLY A 51 13.98 -5.05 7.69
CA GLY A 51 14.29 -4.77 9.10
C GLY A 51 13.91 -3.36 9.57
N ASP A 52 13.66 -2.43 8.65
CA ASP A 52 13.16 -1.10 9.01
C ASP A 52 11.74 -1.18 9.56
N ARG A 53 11.37 -0.11 10.26
CA ARG A 53 10.02 0.08 10.77
C ARG A 53 9.39 1.31 10.14
N LEU A 54 8.14 1.16 9.71
CA LEU A 54 7.43 2.20 8.98
C LEU A 54 6.13 2.55 9.69
N ASP A 55 5.67 3.76 9.44
CA ASP A 55 4.27 4.12 9.58
C ASP A 55 3.66 4.22 8.17
N MET A 56 2.43 3.74 8.01
CA MET A 56 1.69 3.79 6.76
C MET A 56 0.56 4.81 6.88
N THR A 57 0.63 5.82 6.02
CA THR A 57 -0.41 6.84 5.90
C THR A 57 -1.20 6.65 4.62
N VAL A 58 -2.48 6.99 4.69
CA VAL A 58 -3.39 6.93 3.55
C VAL A 58 -4.02 8.29 3.38
N THR A 59 -3.90 8.82 2.17
CA THR A 59 -4.50 10.09 1.77
C THR A 59 -5.65 9.81 0.80
N PHE A 60 -6.82 10.38 1.09
CA PHE A 60 -8.03 10.16 0.32
C PHE A 60 -8.97 11.36 0.40
N ASP A 61 -9.83 11.47 -0.60
CA ASP A 61 -10.87 12.48 -0.62
C ASP A 61 -12.14 11.96 0.08
N ALA A 62 -12.53 12.64 1.16
CA ALA A 62 -13.74 12.37 1.91
C ALA A 62 -14.84 13.36 1.50
N VAL A 63 -16.02 12.84 1.16
CA VAL A 63 -17.20 13.67 0.91
C VAL A 63 -17.86 13.99 2.25
N MET A 64 -17.86 15.27 2.62
CA MET A 64 -18.55 15.79 3.81
C MET A 64 -19.78 16.61 3.39
N LYS A 65 -20.58 17.05 4.37
CA LYS A 65 -21.76 17.90 4.12
C LYS A 65 -21.41 19.22 3.42
N ASP A 66 -20.22 19.75 3.72
CA ASP A 66 -19.76 21.07 3.24
C ASP A 66 -18.85 20.99 2.01
N GLY A 67 -18.72 19.79 1.41
CA GLY A 67 -17.91 19.54 0.22
C GLY A 67 -16.94 18.37 0.37
N THR A 68 -16.11 18.18 -0.65
CA THR A 68 -15.05 17.15 -0.64
C THR A 68 -13.79 17.71 0.02
N GLN A 69 -13.20 16.95 0.95
CA GLN A 69 -11.98 17.32 1.65
C GLN A 69 -10.93 16.21 1.52
N THR A 70 -9.71 16.56 1.14
CA THR A 70 -8.57 15.64 1.19
C THR A 70 -8.11 15.46 2.64
N LEU A 71 -8.10 14.21 3.08
CA LEU A 71 -7.70 13.80 4.43
C LEU A 71 -6.48 12.88 4.33
N THR A 72 -5.60 12.98 5.32
CA THR A 72 -4.52 12.01 5.54
C THR A 72 -4.67 11.40 6.92
N ALA A 73 -4.66 10.07 6.98
CA ALA A 73 -4.74 9.32 8.22
C ALA A 73 -3.59 8.32 8.31
N THR A 74 -2.97 8.21 9.48
CA THR A 74 -2.06 7.09 9.76
C THR A 74 -2.88 5.87 10.10
N ILE A 75 -2.80 4.85 9.27
CA ILE A 75 -3.61 3.63 9.41
C ILE A 75 -2.82 2.55 10.13
N LEU A 76 -1.51 2.45 9.89
CA LEU A 76 -0.63 1.51 10.55
C LEU A 76 0.56 2.26 11.13
N GLN A 77 0.97 1.89 12.34
CA GLN A 77 2.19 2.40 12.96
C GLN A 77 3.10 1.26 13.32
N ASN A 78 4.41 1.51 13.31
CA ASN A 78 5.41 0.59 13.82
C ASN A 78 5.39 -0.79 13.11
N VAL A 79 5.13 -0.82 11.80
CA VAL A 79 5.09 -2.04 11.01
C VAL A 79 6.49 -2.43 10.54
N LEU A 80 6.83 -3.72 10.64
CA LEU A 80 8.14 -4.25 10.25
C LEU A 80 8.17 -4.53 8.74
N VAL A 81 9.22 -4.06 8.07
CA VAL A 81 9.54 -4.44 6.69
C VAL A 81 10.23 -5.80 6.69
N LEU A 82 9.61 -6.78 6.05
CA LEU A 82 10.18 -8.12 5.86
C LEU A 82 11.08 -8.18 4.63
N ASP A 83 10.68 -7.50 3.56
CA ASP A 83 11.39 -7.49 2.28
C ASP A 83 10.98 -6.29 1.41
N THR A 84 11.70 -6.04 0.33
CA THR A 84 11.39 -5.03 -0.68
C THR A 84 11.38 -5.66 -2.07
N VAL A 85 10.41 -5.30 -2.89
CA VAL A 85 10.29 -5.74 -4.28
C VAL A 85 10.68 -4.57 -5.17
N ASP A 86 11.76 -4.73 -5.92
CA ASP A 86 12.20 -3.78 -6.97
C ASP A 86 12.54 -4.57 -8.24
N LYS A 87 11.53 -4.81 -9.09
CA LYS A 87 11.67 -5.63 -10.30
C LYS A 87 10.91 -5.02 -11.47
N GLY A 88 11.64 -4.43 -12.43
CA GLY A 88 11.04 -3.80 -13.60
C GLY A 88 10.12 -2.66 -13.18
N ASP A 89 8.83 -2.76 -13.51
CA ASP A 89 7.81 -1.78 -13.14
C ASP A 89 7.09 -2.12 -11.81
N LEU A 90 7.47 -3.22 -11.16
CA LEU A 90 6.90 -3.65 -9.88
C LEU A 90 7.78 -3.18 -8.73
N HIS A 91 7.23 -2.25 -7.95
CA HIS A 91 7.84 -1.66 -6.78
C HIS A 91 6.90 -1.84 -5.57
N GLY A 92 7.41 -2.40 -4.48
CA GLY A 92 6.58 -2.69 -3.31
C GLY A 92 7.39 -2.97 -2.05
N VAL A 93 6.78 -2.72 -0.90
CA VAL A 93 7.30 -3.16 0.40
C VAL A 93 6.52 -4.36 0.90
N VAL A 94 7.20 -5.32 1.49
CA VAL A 94 6.57 -6.49 2.11
C VAL A 94 6.55 -6.27 3.61
N LEU A 95 5.35 -6.09 4.16
CA LEU A 95 5.15 -5.76 5.57
C LEU A 95 4.73 -7.00 6.37
N ALA A 96 5.23 -7.12 7.59
CA ALA A 96 4.72 -8.05 8.59
C ALA A 96 3.54 -7.40 9.31
N LEU A 97 2.33 -7.85 8.98
CA LEU A 97 1.08 -7.33 9.55
C LEU A 97 0.34 -8.41 10.34
N ASN A 98 -0.28 -8.03 11.46
CA ASN A 98 -1.23 -8.90 12.14
C ASN A 98 -2.54 -9.06 11.30
N PRO A 99 -3.48 -9.97 11.65
CA PRO A 99 -4.69 -10.18 10.86
C PRO A 99 -5.54 -8.91 10.65
N ASN A 100 -5.62 -8.02 11.64
CA ASN A 100 -6.44 -6.81 11.57
C ASN A 100 -5.75 -5.74 10.74
N GLU A 101 -4.44 -5.54 10.95
CA GLU A 101 -3.60 -4.62 10.17
C GLU A 101 -3.59 -4.98 8.69
N ALA A 102 -3.53 -6.28 8.37
CA ALA A 102 -3.61 -6.75 6.98
C ALA A 102 -4.94 -6.37 6.31
N GLN A 103 -6.05 -6.41 7.04
CA GLN A 103 -7.34 -5.96 6.51
C GLN A 103 -7.35 -4.45 6.23
N TYR A 104 -6.79 -3.65 7.15
CA TYR A 104 -6.68 -2.20 6.94
C TYR A 104 -5.76 -1.85 5.77
N ALA A 105 -4.62 -2.54 5.63
CA ALA A 105 -3.74 -2.39 4.48
C ALA A 105 -4.48 -2.72 3.17
N MET A 106 -5.24 -3.81 3.15
CA MET A 106 -5.98 -4.24 1.96
C MET A 106 -7.11 -3.26 1.59
N LEU A 107 -7.80 -2.70 2.58
CA LEU A 107 -8.76 -1.61 2.36
C LEU A 107 -8.09 -0.37 1.75
N SER A 108 -6.88 -0.06 2.21
CA SER A 108 -6.12 1.10 1.75
C SER A 108 -5.64 0.97 0.30
N LEU A 109 -5.54 -0.25 -0.23
CA LEU A 109 -5.16 -0.53 -1.62
C LEU A 109 -6.30 -0.26 -2.63
N LYS A 110 -7.47 0.16 -2.16
CA LYS A 110 -8.58 0.51 -3.05
C LYS A 110 -8.20 1.67 -3.97
N LYS A 111 -8.72 1.64 -5.20
CA LYS A 111 -8.54 2.73 -6.18
C LYS A 111 -8.94 4.08 -5.56
N ASN A 112 -8.15 5.12 -5.86
CA ASN A 112 -8.27 6.51 -5.42
C ASN A 112 -7.66 6.86 -4.04
N TYR A 113 -7.00 5.92 -3.38
CA TYR A 113 -6.24 6.22 -2.17
C TYR A 113 -4.75 6.29 -2.50
N ARG A 114 -4.07 7.31 -1.96
CA ARG A 114 -2.62 7.42 -2.03
C ARG A 114 -2.03 6.90 -0.72
N ILE A 115 -1.21 5.86 -0.82
CA ILE A 115 -0.45 5.32 0.30
C ILE A 115 0.91 6.00 0.32
N ASN A 116 1.38 6.42 1.49
CA ASN A 116 2.76 6.87 1.67
C ASN A 116 3.36 6.23 2.93
N PHE A 117 4.66 5.96 2.88
CA PHE A 117 5.40 5.41 4.00
C PHE A 117 6.26 6.46 4.68
N THR A 118 6.33 6.41 6.01
CA THR A 118 7.27 7.20 6.81
C THR A 118 8.18 6.26 7.57
N ILE A 119 9.50 6.43 7.41
CA ILE A 119 10.49 5.58 8.08
C ILE A 119 10.65 6.07 9.52
N ARG A 120 10.56 5.15 10.48
CA ARG A 120 10.74 5.45 11.90
C ARG A 120 12.22 5.55 12.24
N GLY A 121 12.54 6.38 13.23
CA GLY A 121 13.89 6.44 13.79
C GLY A 121 14.31 5.10 14.38
N ARG A 122 15.62 4.80 14.35
CA ARG A 122 16.12 3.53 14.91
C ARG A 122 15.82 3.45 16.41
N GLY A 123 15.05 2.46 16.83
CA GLY A 123 14.64 2.25 18.22
C GLY A 123 13.36 2.98 18.62
N ASP A 124 12.77 3.76 17.72
CA ASP A 124 11.45 4.35 17.94
C ASP A 124 10.35 3.30 17.70
N MET A 125 9.80 2.81 18.82
CA MET A 125 8.79 1.75 18.87
C MET A 125 7.47 2.26 19.47
N GLU A 126 7.40 3.53 19.88
CA GLU A 126 6.28 4.09 20.61
C GLU A 126 5.13 4.45 19.66
N MET A 127 3.93 3.97 19.95
CA MET A 127 2.77 4.31 19.13
C MET A 127 2.06 5.53 19.73
N HIS A 128 1.70 6.48 18.87
CA HIS A 128 0.97 7.67 19.28
C HIS A 128 -0.43 7.68 18.70
N PRO A 129 -1.46 8.05 19.47
CA PRO A 129 -2.75 8.35 18.88
C PRO A 129 -2.60 9.56 17.95
N MET A 130 -2.96 9.40 16.67
CA MET A 130 -2.89 10.46 15.67
C MET A 130 -4.29 10.84 15.20
N GLU A 131 -4.55 12.14 15.17
CA GLU A 131 -5.75 12.66 14.52
C GLU A 131 -5.58 12.69 13.00
N MET A 132 -6.69 12.54 12.28
CA MET A 132 -6.69 12.72 10.83
C MET A 132 -6.36 14.17 10.48
N ALA A 133 -5.30 14.34 9.69
CA ALA A 133 -4.85 15.61 9.19
C ALA A 133 -5.70 16.06 8.00
N ALA A 134 -6.02 17.35 7.96
CA ALA A 134 -6.69 18.00 6.86
C ALA A 134 -6.16 19.43 6.73
N PHE A 135 -5.93 19.93 5.52
CA PHE A 135 -5.39 21.28 5.33
C PHE A 135 -6.26 22.37 5.97
N GLN A 136 -7.59 22.22 5.92
CA GLN A 136 -8.51 23.18 6.55
C GLN A 136 -8.40 23.18 8.09
N LYS A 137 -7.99 22.07 8.71
CA LYS A 137 -7.70 22.02 10.15
C LYS A 137 -6.37 22.67 10.49
N LEU A 138 -5.38 22.54 9.60
CA LEU A 138 -4.03 23.07 9.80
C LEU A 138 -3.97 24.60 9.66
N PHE A 139 -4.73 25.17 8.73
CA PHE A 139 -4.74 26.62 8.49
C PHE A 139 -5.98 27.34 9.06
N GLY A 140 -6.92 26.58 9.62
CA GLY A 140 -8.15 27.09 10.19
C GLY A 140 -9.13 27.64 9.14
N ALA A 141 -10.42 27.58 9.47
CA ALA A 141 -11.44 28.45 8.89
C ALA A 141 -11.13 29.92 9.24
N GLY A 142 -10.08 30.49 8.61
CA GLY A 142 -9.51 31.80 8.92
C GLY A 142 -8.69 32.43 7.79
N ALA A 143 -8.61 31.81 6.61
CA ALA A 143 -8.08 32.45 5.41
C ALA A 143 -9.26 32.82 4.47
N GLY A 144 -9.98 33.87 4.85
CA GLY A 144 -10.83 34.70 3.98
C GLY A 144 -11.86 34.02 3.08
N ASP A 145 -13.08 33.82 3.58
CA ASP A 145 -14.29 34.31 2.90
C ASP A 145 -15.49 34.23 3.86
N LYS A 146 -15.80 35.34 4.53
CA LYS A 146 -17.18 35.57 4.98
C LYS A 146 -17.76 36.50 3.92
N PRO A 147 -18.73 36.07 3.09
CA PRO A 147 -19.49 37.04 2.33
C PRO A 147 -20.20 37.93 3.35
N SER A 148 -19.85 39.21 3.35
CA SER A 148 -20.59 40.25 4.06
C SER A 148 -22.05 40.13 3.64
N LYS A 149 -22.92 39.89 4.63
CA LYS A 149 -24.34 40.15 4.45
C LYS A 149 -24.51 41.65 4.28
N GLU A 150 -24.89 42.07 3.09
CA GLU A 150 -25.71 43.26 2.85
C GLU A 150 -26.98 42.80 2.13
#